data_AF-A0A5Q4ES83-F1
#
_entry.id   AF-A0A5Q4ES83-F1
#
_cell.length_a   1.000
_cell.length_b   1.000
_cell.length_c   1.000
_cell.angle_alpha   90.00
_cell.angle_beta   90.00
_cell.angle_gamma   90.00
#
_symmetry.space_group_name_H-M   'P 1'
#
loop_
_entity.id
_entity.type
_entity.pdbx_description
1 polymer ?
#
loop_
_entity_poly.entity_id
_entity_poly.type
_entity_poly.pdbx_seq_one_letter_code
_entity_poly.pdbx_strand_id
1 'polypeptide(L)'
;MKFSRTNSNCVAVVALAAVVAASLSGCERRRTMTAEELKQEYAAMILEGGSQRFTVVKAGSYDPETYDLLDVRIEDGKRMIHAERAEILVDVESGSISLRLIDVVGTHTEGGELISIPGFTTERIKLRNRVVDGQDR
;
A
#
# COMPACT_ATOMS: atom_id res chain seq x y z
N MET A 1 57.99 -27.14 39.94
CA MET A 1 58.42 -26.47 38.70
C MET A 1 58.17 -27.41 37.53
N LYS A 2 57.16 -27.13 36.69
CA LYS A 2 56.86 -27.86 35.44
C LYS A 2 56.12 -26.95 34.48
N PHE A 3 56.38 -27.17 33.20
CA PHE A 3 56.32 -26.24 32.09
C PHE A 3 54.91 -25.87 31.59
N SER A 4 54.84 -24.63 31.13
CA SER A 4 53.86 -24.02 30.23
C SER A 4 53.82 -24.67 28.84
N ARG A 5 52.61 -24.78 28.25
CA ARG A 5 52.26 -24.68 26.81
C ARG A 5 50.73 -24.89 26.69
N THR A 6 49.91 -23.84 26.68
CA THR A 6 49.35 -23.14 25.49
C THR A 6 48.80 -24.08 24.40
N ASN A 7 47.48 -24.03 24.19
CA ASN A 7 46.86 -23.77 22.88
C ASN A 7 45.33 -23.63 23.02
N SER A 8 44.92 -22.43 23.44
CA SER A 8 43.59 -21.90 23.14
C SER A 8 43.57 -21.59 21.65
N ASN A 9 42.92 -22.44 20.86
CA ASN A 9 42.68 -22.12 19.45
C ASN A 9 41.54 -21.11 19.36
N CYS A 10 41.96 -19.86 19.16
CA CYS A 10 41.20 -18.76 18.62
C CYS A 10 40.45 -19.21 17.36
N VAL A 11 39.12 -19.21 17.40
CA VAL A 11 38.33 -18.97 16.20
C VAL A 11 37.80 -17.55 16.33
N ALA A 12 38.43 -16.68 15.55
CA ALA A 12 38.15 -15.28 15.41
C ALA A 12 36.67 -15.08 15.05
N VAL A 13 35.89 -14.54 15.98
CA VAL A 13 34.59 -13.95 15.65
C VAL A 13 34.89 -12.70 14.85
N VAL A 14 34.70 -12.85 13.54
CA VAL A 14 34.84 -11.82 12.52
C VAL A 14 33.97 -10.62 12.91
N ALA A 15 34.62 -9.58 13.40
CA ALA A 15 34.04 -8.24 13.53
C ALA A 15 33.83 -7.67 12.12
N LEU A 16 32.62 -7.84 11.59
CA LEU A 16 32.18 -7.16 10.37
C LEU A 16 30.73 -6.68 10.52
N ALA A 17 30.42 -6.00 11.62
CA ALA A 17 29.25 -5.12 11.67
C ALA A 17 29.67 -3.75 11.11
N ALA A 18 29.81 -3.73 9.79
CA ALA A 18 30.06 -2.52 9.03
C ALA A 18 28.88 -1.56 9.23
N VAL A 19 29.16 -0.44 9.89
CA VAL A 19 28.71 0.92 9.58
C VAL A 19 27.61 1.00 8.51
N VAL A 20 26.35 0.85 8.91
CA VAL A 20 25.18 1.33 8.15
C VAL A 20 24.30 2.14 9.10
N ALA A 21 24.80 3.31 9.52
CA ALA A 21 23.97 4.29 10.21
C ALA A 21 24.45 5.74 9.95
N ALA A 22 25.17 5.96 8.85
CA ALA A 22 25.58 7.28 8.39
C ALA A 22 24.91 7.61 7.05
N SER A 23 23.58 7.72 7.09
CA SER A 23 22.83 8.51 6.11
C SER A 23 21.63 9.18 6.78
N LEU A 24 21.90 9.81 7.94
CA LEU A 24 21.19 11.02 8.36
C LEU A 24 21.74 12.15 7.48
N SER A 25 21.22 12.24 6.26
CA SER A 25 21.50 13.34 5.34
C SER A 25 20.18 13.70 4.70
N GLY A 26 19.70 14.90 5.06
CA GLY A 26 18.45 15.47 4.58
C GLY A 26 18.36 15.40 3.06
N CYS A 27 17.47 14.55 2.61
CA CYS A 27 16.76 14.64 1.35
C CYS A 27 15.48 13.88 1.62
N GLU A 28 14.36 14.58 1.78
CA GLU A 28 13.07 14.02 1.38
C GLU A 28 13.18 13.74 -0.13
N ARG A 29 13.88 12.66 -0.48
CA ARG A 29 13.96 12.15 -1.84
C ARG A 29 12.54 11.67 -2.08
N ARG A 30 11.73 12.51 -2.75
CA ARG A 30 10.45 12.08 -3.32
C ARG A 30 10.76 10.83 -4.13
N ARG A 31 10.47 9.67 -3.55
CA ARG A 31 10.77 8.38 -4.14
C ARG A 31 9.97 8.36 -5.43
N THR A 32 10.69 8.25 -6.54
CA THR A 32 10.04 8.11 -7.84
C THR A 32 9.58 6.67 -7.91
N MET A 33 8.28 6.46 -8.05
CA MET A 33 7.65 5.14 -8.04
C MET A 33 6.89 4.95 -9.35
N THR A 34 6.89 3.71 -9.85
CA THR A 34 6.07 3.36 -11.01
C THR A 34 4.59 3.28 -10.61
N ALA A 35 3.70 3.34 -11.60
CA ALA A 35 2.27 3.14 -11.34
C ALA A 35 1.99 1.78 -10.68
N GLU A 36 2.69 0.72 -11.07
CA GLU A 36 2.56 -0.63 -10.48
C GLU A 36 3.03 -0.69 -9.04
N GLU A 37 4.19 -0.10 -8.72
CA GLU A 37 4.70 -0.02 -7.34
C GLU A 37 3.72 0.73 -6.44
N LEU A 38 3.08 1.79 -6.95
CA LEU A 38 2.05 2.52 -6.22
C LEU A 38 0.77 1.71 -6.03
N LYS A 39 0.34 0.94 -7.04
CA LYS A 39 -0.81 0.03 -6.90
C LYS A 39 -0.54 -0.99 -5.79
N GLN A 40 0.64 -1.57 -5.73
CA GLN A 40 1.03 -2.54 -4.69
C GLN A 40 1.09 -1.90 -3.30
N GLU A 41 1.75 -0.74 -3.15
CA GLU A 41 1.82 -0.04 -1.86
C GLU A 41 0.43 0.36 -1.35
N TYR A 42 -0.42 0.85 -2.26
CA TYR A 42 -1.76 1.26 -1.93
C TYR A 42 -2.68 0.08 -1.59
N ALA A 43 -2.53 -1.04 -2.31
CA ALA A 43 -3.24 -2.28 -1.98
C ALA A 43 -2.86 -2.80 -0.60
N ALA A 44 -1.57 -2.82 -0.26
CA ALA A 44 -1.09 -3.22 1.07
C ALA A 44 -1.69 -2.33 2.18
N MET A 45 -1.69 -1.01 1.99
CA MET A 45 -2.30 -0.06 2.93
C MET A 45 -3.80 -0.32 3.12
N ILE A 46 -4.55 -0.65 2.06
CA ILE A 46 -5.99 -0.96 2.16
C ILE A 46 -6.24 -2.30 2.87
N LEU A 47 -5.42 -3.32 2.60
CA LEU A 47 -5.52 -4.63 3.27
C LEU A 47 -5.25 -4.51 4.78
N GLU A 48 -4.34 -3.62 5.19
CA GLU A 48 -4.08 -3.31 6.59
C GLU A 48 -5.21 -2.50 7.25
N GLY A 49 -6.25 -2.13 6.49
CA GLY A 49 -7.39 -1.34 6.98
C GLY A 49 -7.10 0.16 7.06
N GLY A 50 -6.27 0.67 6.15
CA GLY A 50 -5.95 2.09 6.06
C GLY A 50 -7.19 2.98 5.97
N SER A 51 -7.17 4.10 6.69
CA SER A 51 -8.20 5.13 6.60
C SER A 51 -7.74 6.27 5.71
N GLN A 52 -8.65 6.80 4.89
CA GLN A 52 -8.39 7.97 4.06
C GLN A 52 -9.44 9.02 4.34
N ARG A 53 -9.01 10.16 4.92
CA ARG A 53 -9.84 11.35 5.14
C ARG A 53 -11.28 10.98 5.56
N PHE A 54 -11.43 10.20 6.64
CA PHE A 54 -12.71 9.78 7.23
C PHE A 54 -13.46 8.63 6.53
N THR A 55 -12.96 8.13 5.41
CA THR A 55 -13.46 6.92 4.76
C THR A 55 -12.54 5.75 5.11
N VAL A 56 -13.11 4.73 5.75
CA VAL A 56 -12.42 3.45 5.99
C VAL A 56 -12.63 2.58 4.77
N VAL A 57 -11.54 2.19 4.11
CA VAL A 57 -11.56 1.26 2.99
C VAL A 57 -10.87 -0.01 3.45
N LYS A 58 -11.55 -1.15 3.29
CA LYS A 58 -11.01 -2.48 3.59
C LYS A 58 -11.20 -3.36 2.38
N ALA A 59 -10.25 -4.27 2.15
CA ALA A 59 -10.39 -5.33 1.17
C ALA A 59 -10.11 -6.67 1.87
N GLY A 60 -10.76 -7.74 1.39
CA GLY A 60 -10.50 -9.10 1.88
C GLY A 60 -9.20 -9.67 1.31
N SER A 61 -8.91 -9.39 0.04
CA SER A 61 -7.70 -9.83 -0.63
C SER A 61 -7.32 -8.92 -1.81
N TYR A 62 -6.18 -9.23 -2.43
CA TYR A 62 -5.60 -8.53 -3.56
C TYR A 62 -5.09 -9.53 -4.58
N ASP A 63 -5.40 -9.29 -5.86
CA ASP A 63 -4.89 -10.07 -6.99
C ASP A 63 -3.59 -9.43 -7.52
N PRO A 64 -2.43 -10.10 -7.39
CA PRO A 64 -1.14 -9.55 -7.84
C PRO A 64 -0.97 -9.48 -9.36
N GLU A 65 -1.78 -10.22 -10.14
CA GLU A 65 -1.69 -10.22 -11.60
C GLU A 65 -2.44 -9.03 -12.19
N THR A 66 -3.64 -8.73 -11.65
CA THR A 66 -4.50 -7.65 -12.16
C THR A 66 -4.42 -6.37 -11.33
N TYR A 67 -3.78 -6.42 -10.16
CA TYR A 67 -3.72 -5.35 -9.16
C TYR A 67 -5.09 -4.96 -8.58
N ASP A 68 -6.08 -5.87 -8.64
CA ASP A 68 -7.42 -5.63 -8.15
C ASP A 68 -7.55 -5.97 -6.66
N LEU A 69 -8.41 -5.23 -5.99
CA LEU A 69 -8.87 -5.52 -4.63
C LEU A 69 -10.18 -6.31 -4.70
N LEU A 70 -10.33 -7.30 -3.82
CA LEU A 70 -11.50 -8.18 -3.76
C LEU A 70 -12.19 -8.07 -2.38
N ASP A 71 -13.52 -8.24 -2.34
CA ASP A 71 -14.38 -8.05 -1.14
C ASP A 71 -14.10 -6.68 -0.50
N VAL A 72 -14.36 -5.61 -1.26
CA VAL A 72 -14.03 -4.24 -0.89
C VAL A 72 -15.18 -3.60 -0.15
N ARG A 73 -14.91 -3.09 1.05
CA ARG A 73 -15.88 -2.41 1.91
C ARG A 73 -15.44 -0.98 2.17
N ILE A 74 -16.38 -0.06 1.96
CA ILE A 74 -16.19 1.38 2.20
C ILE A 74 -17.21 1.84 3.23
N GLU A 75 -16.70 2.41 4.32
CA GLU A 75 -17.50 3.01 5.39
C GLU A 75 -17.09 4.48 5.55
N ASP A 76 -18.01 5.42 5.34
CA ASP A 76 -17.75 6.87 5.49
C ASP A 76 -18.64 7.55 6.55
N GLY A 77 -19.22 6.74 7.45
CA GLY A 77 -20.12 7.18 8.51
C GLY A 77 -21.56 7.47 8.07
N LYS A 78 -21.83 7.64 6.76
CA LYS A 78 -23.17 7.87 6.20
C LYS A 78 -23.64 6.76 5.27
N ARG A 79 -22.71 5.97 4.76
CA ARG A 79 -23.01 4.84 3.89
C ARG A 79 -22.02 3.72 4.15
N MET A 80 -22.54 2.51 4.00
CA MET A 80 -21.75 1.30 3.90
C MET A 80 -21.93 0.78 2.48
N ILE A 81 -20.82 0.65 1.77
CA ILE A 81 -20.78 0.13 0.42
C ILE A 81 -19.90 -1.12 0.42
N HIS A 82 -20.37 -2.15 -0.26
CA HIS A 82 -19.62 -3.35 -0.60
C HIS A 82 -19.51 -3.45 -2.13
N ALA A 83 -18.33 -3.83 -2.61
CA ALA A 83 -18.09 -4.17 -4.00
C ALA A 83 -17.32 -5.50 -4.06
N GLU A 84 -17.68 -6.38 -4.99
CA GLU A 84 -16.95 -7.65 -5.15
C GLU A 84 -15.51 -7.41 -5.60
N ARG A 85 -15.30 -6.38 -6.43
CA ARG A 85 -14.01 -6.03 -7.01
C ARG A 85 -13.82 -4.51 -7.07
N ALA A 86 -12.59 -4.06 -6.84
CA ALA A 86 -12.18 -2.69 -7.11
C ALA A 86 -10.84 -2.65 -7.84
N GLU A 87 -10.77 -1.82 -8.87
CA GLU A 87 -9.53 -1.53 -9.59
C GLU A 87 -8.88 -0.28 -9.02
N ILE A 88 -7.55 -0.35 -8.82
CA ILE A 88 -6.74 0.81 -8.45
C ILE A 88 -6.36 1.58 -9.71
N LEU A 89 -6.86 2.81 -9.83
CA LEU A 89 -6.57 3.72 -10.93
C LEU A 89 -5.52 4.74 -10.50
N VAL A 90 -4.38 4.76 -11.18
CA VAL A 90 -3.30 5.73 -10.97
C VAL A 90 -3.27 6.68 -12.15
N ASP A 91 -3.46 7.97 -11.88
CA ASP A 91 -3.33 9.05 -12.85
C ASP A 91 -1.96 9.72 -12.65
N VAL A 92 -1.05 9.42 -13.57
CA VAL A 92 0.34 9.89 -13.54
C VAL A 92 0.42 11.40 -13.76
N GLU A 93 -0.39 11.93 -14.68
CA GLU A 93 -0.38 13.36 -15.03
C GLU A 93 -0.85 14.21 -13.84
N SER A 94 -1.97 13.81 -13.24
CA SER A 94 -2.51 14.53 -12.08
C SER A 94 -1.84 14.12 -10.76
N GLY A 95 -1.00 13.08 -10.76
CA GLY A 95 -0.35 12.52 -9.58
C GLY A 95 -1.39 12.12 -8.54
N SER A 96 -2.44 11.41 -8.96
CA SER A 96 -3.54 11.02 -8.10
C SER A 96 -3.90 9.55 -8.23
N ILE A 97 -4.57 9.03 -7.19
CA ILE A 97 -5.06 7.66 -7.13
C ILE A 97 -6.55 7.67 -6.81
N SER A 98 -7.28 6.73 -7.38
CA SER A 98 -8.71 6.49 -7.09
C SER A 98 -9.02 5.00 -7.20
N LEU A 99 -10.15 4.59 -6.64
CA LEU A 99 -10.67 3.24 -6.78
C LEU A 99 -11.88 3.24 -7.68
N ARG A 100 -11.91 2.34 -8.66
CA ARG A 100 -13.11 2.03 -9.43
C ARG A 100 -13.71 0.75 -8.88
N LEU A 101 -14.80 0.89 -8.13
CA LEU A 101 -15.61 -0.22 -7.65
C LEU A 101 -16.49 -0.76 -8.77
N ILE A 102 -16.57 -2.08 -8.86
CA ILE A 102 -17.34 -2.83 -9.85
C ILE A 102 -18.39 -3.66 -9.10
N ASP A 103 -19.62 -3.70 -9.62
CA ASP A 103 -20.74 -4.46 -9.05
C ASP A 103 -21.00 -4.09 -7.58
N VAL A 104 -21.34 -2.82 -7.38
CA VAL A 104 -21.47 -2.21 -6.06
C VAL A 104 -22.84 -2.49 -5.47
N VAL A 105 -22.85 -2.95 -4.22
CA VAL A 105 -24.05 -3.09 -3.38
C VAL A 105 -23.88 -2.23 -2.14
N GLY A 106 -24.78 -1.27 -1.93
CA GLY A 106 -24.73 -0.39 -0.76
C GLY A 106 -26.08 -0.27 -0.08
N THR A 107 -26.04 0.20 1.17
CA THR A 107 -27.25 0.58 1.92
C THR A 107 -27.17 2.04 2.32
N HIS A 108 -28.24 2.81 2.08
CA HIS A 108 -28.35 4.16 2.64
C HIS A 108 -28.74 4.03 4.13
N THR A 109 -27.94 4.57 5.06
CA THR A 109 -28.18 4.40 6.50
C THR A 109 -29.48 5.03 6.99
N GLU A 110 -30.08 5.94 6.23
CA GLU A 110 -31.32 6.61 6.58
C GLU A 110 -32.58 5.84 6.18
N GLY A 111 -32.50 4.92 5.20
CA GLY A 111 -33.68 4.25 4.63
C GLY A 111 -33.60 2.72 4.58
N GLY A 112 -32.41 2.12 4.77
CA GLY A 112 -32.22 0.68 4.65
C GLY A 112 -32.41 0.13 3.23
N GLU A 113 -32.60 1.01 2.23
CA GLU A 113 -32.73 0.62 0.84
C GLU A 113 -31.41 0.09 0.30
N LEU A 114 -31.48 -1.07 -0.36
CA LEU A 114 -30.38 -1.66 -1.11
C LEU A 114 -30.27 -0.98 -2.46
N ILE A 115 -29.11 -0.40 -2.73
CA ILE A 115 -28.79 0.25 -4.00
C ILE A 115 -27.72 -0.60 -4.69
N SER A 116 -28.01 -1.04 -5.91
CA SER A 116 -27.02 -1.66 -6.79
C SER A 116 -26.56 -0.62 -7.81
N ILE A 117 -25.26 -0.37 -7.86
CA ILE A 117 -24.64 0.58 -8.78
C ILE A 117 -23.65 -0.21 -9.64
N PRO A 118 -23.79 -0.20 -10.99
CA PRO A 118 -22.92 -0.97 -11.87
C PRO A 118 -21.43 -0.66 -11.70
N GLY A 119 -21.11 0.59 -11.33
CA GLY A 119 -19.77 0.98 -10.95
C GLY A 119 -19.74 2.33 -10.27
N PHE A 120 -18.77 2.51 -9.38
CA PHE A 120 -18.57 3.74 -8.62
C PHE A 120 -17.09 4.05 -8.54
N THR A 121 -16.70 5.29 -8.85
CA THR A 121 -15.31 5.74 -8.70
C THR A 121 -15.20 6.63 -7.48
N THR A 122 -14.27 6.32 -6.57
CA THR A 122 -14.00 7.14 -5.39
C THR A 122 -13.42 8.50 -5.78
N GLU A 123 -13.44 9.45 -4.84
CA GLU A 123 -12.73 10.71 -5.01
C GLU A 123 -11.24 10.46 -5.27
N ARG A 124 -10.64 11.34 -6.07
CA ARG A 124 -9.20 11.31 -6.39
C ARG A 124 -8.39 11.83 -5.21
N ILE A 125 -7.36 11.09 -4.84
CA ILE A 125 -6.47 11.43 -3.75
C ILE A 125 -5.11 11.78 -4.32
N LYS A 126 -4.60 12.96 -3.96
CA LYS A 126 -3.27 13.41 -4.37
C LYS A 126 -2.19 12.55 -3.71
N LEU A 127 -1.33 11.98 -4.53
CA LEU A 127 -0.16 11.24 -4.08
C LEU A 127 0.92 12.22 -3.61
N ARG A 128 1.63 11.84 -2.55
CA ARG A 128 2.79 12.62 -2.05
C ARG A 128 4.05 12.38 -2.90
N ASN A 129 4.07 11.26 -3.63
CA ASN A 129 5.20 10.80 -4.43
C ASN A 129 5.08 11.25 -5.89
N ARG A 130 6.22 11.37 -6.57
CA ARG A 130 6.26 11.62 -8.02
C ARG A 130 6.08 10.29 -8.73
N VAL A 131 4.99 10.15 -9.49
CA VAL A 131 4.71 8.95 -10.28
C VAL A 131 5.38 9.09 -11.65
N VAL A 132 5.96 8.02 -12.15
CA VAL A 132 6.45 7.91 -13.53
C VAL A 132 5.83 6.68 -14.19
N ASP A 133 5.66 6.74 -15.51
CA ASP A 133 5.26 5.55 -16.25
C ASP A 133 6.42 4.54 -16.26
N GLY A 134 6.10 3.25 -16.07
CA GLY A 134 7.09 2.18 -15.97
C GLY A 134 7.88 1.96 -17.27
N GLN A 135 7.46 2.60 -18.37
CA GLN A 135 8.07 2.50 -19.69
C GLN A 135 9.24 3.48 -19.94
N ASP A 136 9.51 4.42 -19.03
CA ASP A 136 10.58 5.42 -19.17
C ASP A 136 11.95 4.98 -18.56
N ARG A 137 12.25 3.68 -18.52
CA ARG A 137 13.53 3.15 -18.02
C ARG A 137 14.42 2.58 -19.12
#